data_AF-A0A4R0FS99-F1
#
_entry.id   AF-A0A4R0FS99-F1
#
_cell.length_a   1.000
_cell.length_b   1.000
_cell.length_c   1.000
_cell.angle_alpha   90.00
_cell.angle_beta   90.00
_cell.angle_gamma   90.00
#
_symmetry.space_group_name_H-M   'P 1'
#
loop_
_entity.id
_entity.type
_entity.pdbx_description
1 polymer ?
#
loop_
_entity_poly.entity_id
_entity_poly.type
_entity_poly.pdbx_seq_one_letter_code
_entity_poly.pdbx_strand_id
1 'polypeptide(L)'
;MAFTLGSEFETDPMYSDFSFEPDQFPTKNQLEISLSLHEKSSIYIENVIGEDGKYAKNFLGRLEVEMFSNIHRINFIESMHKLLIDVYPQKYDFLGLDKTNALIERGTKKFKHDNTRPKIQAIYIILMFVVGHGFENDLFHQNENIFNSNAHDDDFYMLKSKGFIVRFINALVL
;
A
#
# COMPACT_ATOMS: atom_id res chain seq x y z
N MET A 1 12.24 0.94 9.05
CA MET A 1 11.96 0.96 7.59
C MET A 1 11.04 -0.18 7.17
N ALA A 2 11.42 -1.46 7.33
CA ALA A 2 10.54 -2.59 6.96
C ALA A 2 9.15 -2.54 7.64
N PHE A 3 9.09 -2.12 8.91
CA PHE A 3 7.81 -1.93 9.61
C PHE A 3 6.91 -0.83 9.02
N THR A 4 7.49 0.18 8.36
CA THR A 4 6.79 1.36 7.83
C THR A 4 6.52 1.26 6.34
N LEU A 5 7.43 0.65 5.59
CA LEU A 5 7.40 0.52 4.13
C LEU A 5 6.91 -0.87 3.68
N GLY A 6 6.78 -1.82 4.60
CA GLY A 6 6.36 -3.18 4.32
C GLY A 6 7.51 -4.14 4.01
N SER A 7 7.15 -5.42 3.98
CA SER A 7 8.03 -6.49 3.51
C SER A 7 8.30 -6.34 2.01
N GLU A 8 9.52 -6.70 1.60
CA GLU A 8 10.01 -6.61 0.22
C GLU A 8 10.05 -5.19 -0.37
N PHE A 9 10.05 -4.13 0.47
CA PHE A 9 9.99 -2.73 0.00
C PHE A 9 11.04 -2.36 -1.05
N GLU A 10 12.21 -3.00 -1.05
CA GLU A 10 13.29 -2.79 -2.02
C GLU A 10 12.88 -3.07 -3.47
N THR A 11 11.91 -3.97 -3.68
CA THR A 11 11.36 -4.29 -5.01
C THR A 11 9.97 -3.69 -5.22
N ASP A 12 9.51 -2.86 -4.28
CA ASP A 12 8.19 -2.24 -4.36
C ASP A 12 8.21 -1.06 -5.33
N PRO A 13 7.31 -1.03 -6.34
CA PRO A 13 7.22 0.11 -7.26
C PRO A 13 6.96 1.44 -6.55
N MET A 14 6.35 1.45 -5.36
CA MET A 14 6.13 2.67 -4.58
C MET A 14 7.41 3.22 -3.96
N TYR A 15 8.40 2.37 -3.69
CA TYR A 15 9.58 2.72 -2.90
C TYR A 15 10.88 2.50 -3.67
N SER A 16 10.84 2.59 -5.01
CA SER A 16 12.03 2.58 -5.86
C SER A 16 13.09 3.59 -5.42
N ASP A 17 12.69 4.72 -4.84
CA ASP A 17 13.64 5.74 -4.38
C ASP A 17 14.37 5.33 -3.10
N PHE A 18 13.87 4.31 -2.40
CA PHE A 18 14.48 3.73 -1.20
C PHE A 18 15.37 2.52 -1.54
N SER A 19 15.36 2.01 -2.77
CA SER A 19 16.24 0.91 -3.15
C SER A 19 17.69 1.38 -3.23
N PHE A 20 18.60 0.60 -2.63
CA PHE A 20 20.03 0.81 -2.73
C PHE A 20 20.61 -0.21 -3.69
N GLU A 21 20.98 0.21 -4.89
CA GLU A 21 21.86 -0.58 -5.73
C GLU A 21 23.32 -0.24 -5.38
N PRO A 22 24.14 -1.22 -4.97
CA PRO A 22 25.55 -1.01 -4.64
C PRO A 22 26.33 -0.28 -5.75
N ASP A 23 25.94 -0.52 -7.00
CA ASP A 23 26.58 0.04 -8.20
C ASP A 23 26.27 1.53 -8.42
N GLN A 24 25.22 2.08 -7.78
CA GLN A 24 24.85 3.50 -7.90
C GLN A 24 25.67 4.40 -6.97
N PHE A 25 26.33 3.84 -5.95
CA PHE A 25 27.11 4.60 -4.96
C PHE A 25 28.45 3.91 -4.59
N PRO A 26 29.35 3.64 -5.55
CA PRO A 26 30.61 2.94 -5.30
C PRO A 26 31.55 3.68 -4.33
N THR A 27 31.30 4.98 -4.09
CA THR A 27 32.12 5.86 -3.24
C THR A 27 31.45 6.28 -1.93
N LYS A 28 30.16 5.99 -1.70
CA LYS A 28 29.52 6.40 -0.44
C LYS A 28 29.82 5.41 0.68
N ASN A 29 30.21 5.93 1.83
CA ASN A 29 30.36 5.11 3.02
C ASN A 29 28.99 4.80 3.64
N GLN A 30 28.94 3.82 4.56
CA GLN A 30 27.70 3.38 5.20
C GLN A 30 26.98 4.49 5.99
N LEU A 31 27.72 5.50 6.48
CA LEU A 31 27.14 6.63 7.20
C LEU A 31 26.34 7.53 6.24
N GLU A 32 26.87 7.82 5.05
CA GLU A 32 26.19 8.64 4.04
C GLU A 32 24.93 7.95 3.49
N ILE A 33 24.99 6.62 3.33
CA ILE A 33 23.82 5.79 2.97
C ILE A 33 22.75 5.91 4.05
N SER A 34 23.13 5.74 5.32
CA SER A 34 22.22 5.82 6.46
C SER A 34 21.56 7.20 6.59
N LEU A 35 22.34 8.28 6.43
CA LEU A 35 21.82 9.65 6.47
C LEU A 35 20.81 9.93 5.35
N SER A 36 21.10 9.48 4.13
CA SER A 36 20.19 9.65 3.00
C SER A 36 18.88 8.86 3.19
N LEU A 37 18.95 7.64 3.74
CA LEU A 37 17.76 6.86 4.09
C LEU A 37 16.93 7.52 5.18
N HIS A 38 17.58 8.06 6.20
CA HIS A 38 16.92 8.77 7.28
C HIS A 38 16.18 10.01 6.74
N GLU A 39 16.81 10.80 5.88
CA GLU A 39 16.19 11.95 5.23
C GLU A 39 14.97 11.55 4.41
N LYS A 40 15.09 10.57 3.50
CA LYS A 40 13.96 10.08 2.70
C LYS A 40 12.82 9.55 3.57
N SER A 41 13.15 8.83 4.65
CA SER A 41 12.16 8.30 5.58
C SER A 41 11.45 9.41 6.34
N SER A 42 12.18 10.46 6.75
CA SER A 42 11.61 11.62 7.44
C SER A 42 10.63 12.36 6.53
N ILE A 43 11.01 12.59 5.28
CA ILE A 43 10.14 13.21 4.27
C ILE A 43 8.88 12.36 4.06
N TYR A 44 9.01 11.03 3.97
CA TYR A 44 7.86 10.13 3.85
C TYR A 44 6.94 10.22 5.07
N ILE A 45 7.48 10.20 6.30
CA ILE A 45 6.68 10.31 7.51
C ILE A 45 5.91 11.63 7.53
N GLU A 46 6.59 12.74 7.26
CA GLU A 46 5.97 14.08 7.26
C GLU A 46 4.86 14.22 6.22
N ASN A 47 5.12 13.77 4.99
CA ASN A 47 4.21 14.00 3.87
C ASN A 47 3.12 12.94 3.74
N VAL A 48 3.39 11.69 4.13
CA VAL A 48 2.46 10.57 3.96
C VAL A 48 1.74 10.25 5.25
N ILE A 49 2.46 10.05 6.36
CA ILE A 49 1.86 9.68 7.65
C ILE A 49 1.26 10.91 8.34
N GLY A 50 1.94 12.06 8.19
CA GLY A 50 1.59 13.33 8.82
C GLY A 50 2.02 13.39 10.28
N GLU A 51 2.13 14.62 10.78
CA GLU A 51 2.33 14.89 12.21
C GLU A 51 1.30 14.13 13.05
N ASP A 52 1.77 13.45 14.10
CA ASP A 52 0.97 12.56 14.98
C ASP A 52 0.11 11.52 14.23
N GLY A 53 0.51 11.13 13.01
CA GLY A 53 -0.23 10.18 12.19
C GLY A 53 -1.54 10.71 11.62
N LYS A 54 -1.73 12.02 11.57
CA LYS A 54 -3.00 12.66 11.16
C LYS A 54 -3.50 12.18 9.80
N TYR A 55 -2.64 12.06 8.80
CA TYR A 55 -3.07 11.64 7.46
C TYR A 55 -3.43 10.16 7.42
N ALA A 56 -2.65 9.31 8.09
CA ALA A 56 -2.96 7.90 8.23
C ALA A 56 -4.29 7.65 8.98
N LYS A 57 -4.56 8.41 10.05
CA LYS A 57 -5.85 8.37 10.78
C LYS A 57 -7.03 8.84 9.91
N ASN A 58 -6.84 9.91 9.13
CA ASN A 58 -7.87 10.37 8.20
C ASN A 58 -8.17 9.32 7.13
N PHE A 59 -7.15 8.64 6.61
CA PHE A 59 -7.32 7.53 5.68
C PHE A 59 -8.20 6.42 6.26
N LEU A 60 -8.01 6.03 7.53
CA LEU A 60 -8.87 5.03 8.17
C LEU A 60 -10.34 5.45 8.18
N GLY A 61 -10.64 6.71 8.52
CA GLY A 61 -12.01 7.23 8.52
C GLY A 61 -12.64 7.24 7.13
N ARG A 62 -11.86 7.54 6.08
CA ARG A 62 -12.33 7.49 4.69
C ARG A 62 -12.54 6.06 4.19
N LEU A 63 -11.63 5.15 4.54
CA LEU A 63 -11.73 3.73 4.19
C LEU A 63 -12.93 3.05 4.86
N GLU A 64 -13.29 3.45 6.09
CA GLU A 64 -14.44 2.91 6.82
C GLU A 64 -15.72 3.06 5.99
N VAL A 65 -15.97 4.26 5.46
CA VAL A 65 -17.19 4.59 4.68
C VAL A 65 -17.13 4.16 3.21
N GLU A 66 -15.97 3.77 2.69
CA GLU A 66 -15.80 3.41 1.28
C GLU A 66 -16.44 2.05 0.93
N MET A 67 -17.37 2.03 -0.02
CA MET A 67 -18.16 0.83 -0.40
C MET A 67 -17.73 0.22 -1.74
N PHE A 68 -16.71 0.80 -2.38
CA PHE A 68 -16.16 0.39 -3.68
C PHE A 68 -17.23 0.32 -4.77
N SER A 69 -18.31 1.10 -4.62
CA SER A 69 -19.47 1.08 -5.52
C SER A 69 -19.12 1.57 -6.91
N ASN A 70 -18.15 2.49 -7.00
CA ASN A 70 -17.70 3.12 -8.24
C ASN A 70 -16.63 2.30 -8.97
N ILE A 71 -16.22 1.15 -8.42
CA ILE A 71 -15.22 0.28 -9.04
C ILE A 71 -15.91 -0.64 -10.06
N HIS A 72 -15.61 -0.41 -11.33
CA HIS A 72 -16.11 -1.22 -12.43
C HIS A 72 -14.97 -1.74 -13.31
N ARG A 73 -15.22 -2.85 -14.01
CA ARG A 73 -14.20 -3.50 -14.85
C ARG A 73 -13.79 -2.65 -16.06
N ILE A 74 -14.74 -1.91 -16.66
CA ILE A 74 -14.55 -1.18 -17.93
C ILE A 74 -13.57 -0.02 -17.76
N ASN A 75 -13.56 0.64 -16.61
CA ASN A 75 -12.73 1.80 -16.28
C ASN A 75 -11.92 1.56 -15.00
N PHE A 76 -11.47 0.31 -14.78
CA PHE A 76 -10.90 -0.13 -13.52
C PHE A 76 -9.70 0.73 -13.08
N ILE A 77 -8.73 0.96 -13.98
CA ILE A 77 -7.52 1.73 -13.68
C ILE A 77 -7.86 3.18 -13.27
N GLU A 78 -8.74 3.84 -14.03
CA GLU A 78 -9.17 5.22 -13.71
C GLU A 78 -9.94 5.26 -12.39
N SER A 79 -10.80 4.26 -12.14
CA SER A 79 -11.55 4.14 -10.89
C SER A 79 -10.64 3.89 -9.70
N MET A 80 -9.56 3.13 -9.89
CA MET A 80 -8.53 2.93 -8.87
C MET A 80 -7.77 4.21 -8.53
N HIS A 81 -7.41 5.02 -9.53
CA HIS A 81 -6.78 6.32 -9.26
C HIS A 81 -7.71 7.23 -8.43
N LYS A 82 -8.97 7.36 -8.84
CA LYS A 82 -9.98 8.14 -8.10
C LYS A 82 -10.12 7.63 -6.67
N LEU A 83 -10.26 6.32 -6.50
CA LEU A 83 -10.35 5.69 -5.19
C LEU A 83 -9.13 6.00 -4.32
N LEU A 84 -7.90 5.87 -4.84
CA LEU A 84 -6.68 6.13 -4.08
C LEU A 84 -6.53 7.60 -3.69
N ILE A 85 -6.88 8.53 -4.59
CA ILE A 85 -6.95 9.97 -4.31
C ILE A 85 -7.98 10.25 -3.21
N ASP A 86 -9.16 9.64 -3.31
CA ASP A 86 -10.26 9.88 -2.39
C ASP A 86 -9.93 9.36 -0.98
N VAL A 87 -9.35 8.16 -0.86
CA VAL A 87 -9.08 7.56 0.46
C VAL A 87 -7.79 8.06 1.10
N TYR A 88 -6.72 8.29 0.33
CA TYR A 88 -5.42 8.66 0.88
C TYR A 88 -4.63 9.62 -0.03
N PRO A 89 -5.12 10.86 -0.20
CA PRO A 89 -4.57 11.80 -1.17
C PRO A 89 -3.10 12.12 -0.92
N GLN A 90 -2.69 12.23 0.35
CA GLN A 90 -1.30 12.56 0.70
C GLN A 90 -0.30 11.52 0.20
N LYS A 91 -0.65 10.23 0.33
CA LYS A 91 0.20 9.14 -0.18
C LYS A 91 0.20 9.12 -1.71
N TYR A 92 -0.95 9.36 -2.32
CA TYR A 92 -1.07 9.43 -3.78
C TYR A 92 -0.20 10.55 -4.36
N ASP A 93 -0.31 11.75 -3.79
CA ASP A 93 0.45 12.94 -4.22
C ASP A 93 1.95 12.73 -4.04
N PHE A 94 2.37 12.11 -2.93
CA PHE A 94 3.78 11.79 -2.67
C PHE A 94 4.35 10.78 -3.66
N LEU A 95 3.60 9.73 -4.00
CA LEU A 95 4.06 8.69 -4.94
C LEU A 95 4.03 9.17 -6.40
N GLY A 96 3.07 10.03 -6.74
CA GLY A 96 2.82 10.47 -8.09
C GLY A 96 2.19 9.41 -8.99
N LEU A 97 1.87 9.82 -10.21
CA LEU A 97 1.12 9.00 -11.17
C LEU A 97 1.88 7.73 -11.59
N ASP A 98 3.18 7.84 -11.85
CA ASP A 98 3.97 6.74 -12.43
C ASP A 98 4.11 5.56 -11.46
N LYS A 99 4.49 5.81 -10.20
CA LYS A 99 4.60 4.76 -9.18
C LYS A 99 3.24 4.16 -8.85
N THR A 100 2.19 4.99 -8.82
CA THR A 100 0.83 4.51 -8.58
C THR A 100 0.32 3.64 -9.74
N ASN A 101 0.61 4.00 -10.99
CA ASN A 101 0.34 3.16 -12.15
C ASN A 101 1.04 1.81 -12.04
N ALA A 102 2.34 1.82 -11.73
CA ALA A 102 3.12 0.60 -11.58
C ALA A 102 2.56 -0.32 -10.48
N LEU A 103 2.11 0.25 -9.36
CA LEU A 103 1.43 -0.49 -8.30
C LEU A 103 0.11 -1.10 -8.77
N ILE A 104 -0.77 -0.32 -9.41
CA ILE A 104 -2.08 -0.78 -9.90
C ILE A 104 -1.90 -1.92 -10.92
N GLU A 105 -0.96 -1.76 -11.86
CA GLU A 105 -0.65 -2.81 -12.83
C GLU A 105 -0.13 -4.08 -12.16
N ARG A 106 0.77 -3.94 -11.17
CA ARG A 106 1.32 -5.08 -10.45
C ARG A 106 0.25 -5.81 -9.67
N GLY A 107 -0.61 -5.09 -8.94
CA GLY A 107 -1.72 -5.70 -8.22
C GLY A 107 -2.74 -6.36 -9.14
N THR A 108 -3.01 -5.75 -10.31
CA THR A 108 -3.89 -6.33 -11.33
C THR A 108 -3.34 -7.66 -11.86
N LYS A 109 -2.02 -7.74 -12.11
CA LYS A 109 -1.33 -8.96 -12.58
C LYS A 109 -1.19 -10.02 -11.49
N LYS A 110 -0.96 -9.61 -10.23
CA LYS A 110 -0.72 -10.51 -9.10
C LYS A 110 -2.01 -11.14 -8.56
N PHE A 111 -3.13 -10.42 -8.66
CA PHE A 111 -4.43 -10.92 -8.24
C PHE A 111 -4.90 -12.08 -9.14
N LYS A 112 -4.72 -13.32 -8.65
CA LYS A 112 -5.03 -14.57 -9.35
C LYS A 112 -6.20 -15.28 -8.66
N HIS A 113 -7.40 -14.73 -8.79
CA HIS A 113 -8.63 -15.42 -8.39
C HIS A 113 -9.52 -15.70 -9.59
N ASP A 114 -10.04 -16.93 -9.67
CA ASP A 114 -10.83 -17.48 -10.78
C ASP A 114 -12.11 -16.70 -11.09
N ASN A 115 -12.53 -15.81 -10.19
CA ASN A 115 -13.66 -14.92 -10.39
C ASN A 115 -13.29 -13.49 -9.98
N THR A 116 -12.65 -12.76 -10.90
CA THR A 116 -12.07 -11.43 -10.69
C THR A 116 -13.16 -10.36 -10.52
N ARG A 117 -13.75 -10.29 -9.33
CA ARG A 117 -14.68 -9.22 -8.98
C ARG A 117 -13.88 -7.93 -8.79
N PRO A 118 -14.22 -6.83 -9.51
CA PRO A 118 -13.45 -5.60 -9.46
C PRO A 118 -13.26 -5.05 -8.04
N LYS A 119 -14.26 -5.19 -7.16
CA LYS A 119 -14.19 -4.73 -5.77
C LYS A 119 -13.12 -5.47 -4.96
N ILE A 120 -13.02 -6.79 -5.11
CA ILE A 120 -12.01 -7.59 -4.41
C ILE A 120 -10.61 -7.24 -4.92
N GLN A 121 -10.46 -7.05 -6.23
CA GLN A 121 -9.20 -6.61 -6.81
C GLN A 121 -8.81 -5.19 -6.34
N ALA A 122 -9.78 -4.29 -6.17
CA ALA A 122 -9.52 -2.95 -5.66
C ALA A 122 -9.04 -2.96 -4.20
N ILE A 123 -9.70 -3.71 -3.31
CA ILE A 123 -9.24 -3.80 -1.91
C ILE A 123 -7.88 -4.50 -1.81
N TYR A 124 -7.59 -5.45 -2.69
CA TYR A 124 -6.25 -6.04 -2.83
C TYR A 124 -5.19 -4.99 -3.18
N ILE A 125 -5.47 -4.12 -4.16
CA ILE A 125 -4.55 -3.02 -4.51
C ILE A 125 -4.43 -2.01 -3.37
N ILE A 126 -5.49 -1.71 -2.63
CA ILE A 126 -5.39 -0.86 -1.42
C ILE A 126 -4.48 -1.51 -0.37
N LEU A 127 -4.57 -2.82 -0.15
CA LEU A 127 -3.66 -3.52 0.77
C LEU A 127 -2.21 -3.35 0.34
N MET A 128 -1.92 -3.55 -0.95
CA MET A 128 -0.58 -3.27 -1.47
C MET A 128 -0.19 -1.80 -1.28
N PHE A 129 -1.10 -0.87 -1.55
CA PHE A 129 -0.86 0.57 -1.43
C PHE A 129 -0.55 0.98 0.00
N VAL A 130 -1.19 0.37 1.00
CA VAL A 130 -1.00 0.75 2.41
C VAL A 130 0.19 0.01 3.03
N VAL A 131 0.23 -1.30 2.87
CA VAL A 131 1.12 -2.20 3.60
C VAL A 131 2.39 -2.51 2.82
N GLY A 132 2.37 -2.35 1.50
CA GLY A 132 3.45 -2.75 0.59
C GLY A 132 3.03 -3.94 -0.27
N HIS A 133 3.62 -4.07 -1.45
CA HIS A 133 3.26 -5.10 -2.43
C HIS A 133 3.58 -6.54 -1.98
N GLY A 134 4.50 -6.68 -1.02
CA GLY A 134 4.91 -7.92 -0.38
C GLY A 134 4.02 -8.35 0.78
N PHE A 135 2.89 -7.66 1.03
CA PHE A 135 2.07 -7.89 2.23
C PHE A 135 1.67 -9.36 2.43
N GLU A 136 1.47 -10.14 1.36
CA GLU A 136 1.09 -11.56 1.47
C GLU A 136 2.14 -12.42 2.18
N ASN A 137 3.42 -12.06 2.04
CA ASN A 137 4.54 -12.75 2.66
C ASN A 137 4.90 -12.15 4.02
N ASP A 138 4.25 -11.06 4.42
CA ASP A 138 4.52 -10.39 5.68
C ASP A 138 3.99 -11.23 6.86
N LEU A 139 4.76 -11.32 7.93
CA LEU A 139 4.38 -12.00 9.18
C LEU A 139 3.07 -11.43 9.75
N PHE A 140 2.79 -10.15 9.50
CA PHE A 140 1.51 -9.54 9.89
C PHE A 140 0.32 -10.15 9.13
N HIS A 141 0.50 -10.57 7.88
CA HIS A 141 -0.57 -11.11 7.03
C HIS A 141 -0.68 -12.63 7.05
N GLN A 142 0.43 -13.35 7.23
CA GLN A 142 0.45 -14.83 7.24
C GLN A 142 -0.52 -15.43 8.28
N ASN A 143 -0.80 -14.68 9.35
CA ASN A 143 -1.75 -15.08 10.38
C ASN A 143 -3.22 -14.86 10.00
N GLU A 144 -3.51 -14.04 8.98
CA GLU A 144 -4.87 -13.59 8.66
C GLU A 144 -5.53 -14.35 7.51
N ASN A 145 -4.74 -14.98 6.62
CA ASN A 145 -5.24 -15.81 5.50
C ASN A 145 -6.37 -15.14 4.68
N ILE A 146 -6.32 -13.81 4.49
CA ILE A 146 -7.43 -13.02 3.93
C ILE A 146 -7.84 -13.52 2.55
N PHE A 147 -6.91 -14.01 1.74
CA PHE A 147 -7.13 -14.47 0.36
C PHE A 147 -6.99 -15.99 0.15
N ASN A 148 -6.93 -16.80 1.21
CA ASN A 148 -6.58 -18.23 1.13
C ASN A 148 -7.79 -19.19 1.21
N SER A 149 -9.02 -18.69 1.02
CA SER A 149 -10.26 -19.46 1.25
C SER A 149 -11.14 -19.48 0.00
N ASN A 150 -11.62 -20.66 -0.37
CA ASN A 150 -12.41 -20.92 -1.59
C ASN A 150 -13.92 -20.63 -1.44
N ALA A 151 -14.37 -19.96 -0.37
CA ALA A 151 -15.79 -19.94 -0.02
C ALA A 151 -16.29 -18.65 0.68
N HIS A 152 -15.73 -17.49 0.37
CA HIS A 152 -16.19 -16.23 0.96
C HIS A 152 -16.81 -15.27 -0.06
N ASP A 153 -17.83 -14.52 0.38
CA ASP A 153 -18.45 -13.44 -0.39
C ASP A 153 -17.60 -12.14 -0.31
N ASP A 154 -17.99 -11.15 -1.11
CA ASP A 154 -17.23 -9.90 -1.25
C ASP A 154 -17.15 -9.13 0.08
N ASP A 155 -18.21 -9.19 0.87
CA ASP A 155 -18.33 -8.48 2.14
C ASP A 155 -17.35 -9.04 3.18
N PHE A 156 -17.14 -10.35 3.20
CA PHE A 156 -16.13 -10.97 4.05
C PHE A 156 -14.71 -10.50 3.72
N TYR A 157 -14.32 -10.54 2.44
CA TYR A 157 -12.98 -10.06 2.02
C TYR A 157 -12.81 -8.59 2.39
N MET A 158 -13.82 -7.77 2.10
CA MET A 158 -13.80 -6.34 2.40
C MET A 158 -13.61 -6.09 3.89
N LEU A 159 -14.40 -6.74 4.74
CA LEU A 159 -14.34 -6.58 6.19
C LEU A 159 -12.98 -7.00 6.74
N LYS A 160 -12.45 -8.15 6.30
CA LYS A 160 -11.15 -8.66 6.74
C LYS A 160 -10.02 -7.73 6.31
N SER A 161 -9.98 -7.32 5.05
CA SER A 161 -8.97 -6.40 4.54
C SER A 161 -9.00 -5.05 5.26
N LYS A 162 -10.17 -4.44 5.45
CA LYS A 162 -10.30 -3.19 6.22
C LYS A 162 -9.82 -3.37 7.66
N GLY A 163 -10.22 -4.46 8.32
CA GLY A 163 -9.78 -4.77 9.68
C GLY A 163 -8.26 -4.91 9.79
N PHE A 164 -7.62 -5.55 8.82
CA PHE A 164 -6.16 -5.67 8.75
C PHE A 164 -5.49 -4.32 8.56
N ILE A 165 -6.00 -3.49 7.64
CA ILE A 165 -5.51 -2.13 7.41
C ILE A 165 -5.57 -1.28 8.69
N VAL A 166 -6.69 -1.34 9.42
CA VAL A 166 -6.85 -0.62 10.70
C VAL A 166 -5.79 -1.06 11.71
N ARG A 167 -5.58 -2.37 11.88
CA ARG A 167 -4.55 -2.89 12.79
C ARG A 167 -3.15 -2.43 12.39
N PHE A 168 -2.82 -2.51 11.09
CA PHE A 168 -1.53 -2.08 10.57
C PHE A 168 -1.28 -0.60 10.80
N ILE A 169 -2.24 0.27 10.44
CA ILE A 169 -2.09 1.71 10.63
C ILE A 169 -2.01 2.07 12.11
N ASN A 170 -2.82 1.45 12.98
CA ASN A 170 -2.73 1.70 14.42
C ASN A 170 -1.35 1.35 14.97
N ALA A 171 -0.76 0.24 14.53
CA ALA A 171 0.60 -0.13 14.94
C ALA A 171 1.67 0.85 14.39
N LEU A 172 1.39 1.51 13.26
CA LEU A 172 2.29 2.48 12.63
C LEU A 172 2.26 3.86 13.31
N VAL A 173 1.11 4.26 13.88
CA VAL A 173 0.87 5.60 14.46
C VAL A 173 0.86 5.64 16.00
N LEU A 174 1.13 4.51 16.66
CA LEU A 174 1.32 4.38 18.12
C LEU A 174 2.77 4.68 18.50
#